data_AF-A0A923IHK0-F1
#
_entry.id   AF-A0A923IHK0-F1
#
_cell.length_a   1.000
_cell.length_b   1.000
_cell.length_c   1.000
_cell.angle_alpha   90.00
_cell.angle_beta   90.00
_cell.angle_gamma   90.00
#
_symmetry.space_group_name_H-M   'P 1'
#
loop_
_entity.id
_entity.type
_entity.pdbx_description
1 polymer ?
#
loop_
_entity_poly.entity_id
_entity_poly.type
_entity_poly.pdbx_seq_one_letter_code
_entity_poly.pdbx_strand_id
1 'polypeptide(L)' 'MIGELALRVKLIMRLMADKRVFPLLKLLPVGTLLYLVIPDIVIGPLDDAAVVGLGMSLFVELCP' A
#
# COMPACT_ATOMS: atom_id res chain seq x y z
N MET A 1 3.19 0.91 -19.46
CA MET A 1 4.12 1.15 -18.32
C MET A 1 3.77 2.40 -17.50
N ILE A 2 4.13 3.64 -17.88
CA ILE A 2 3.88 4.82 -17.01
C ILE A 2 2.38 5.10 -16.77
N GLY A 3 1.55 4.97 -17.81
CA GLY A 3 0.10 5.20 -17.71
C GLY A 3 -0.61 4.22 -16.78
N GLU A 4 -0.21 2.95 -16.78
CA GLU A 4 -0.80 1.92 -15.91
C GLU A 4 -0.45 2.15 -14.44
N LEU A 5 0.81 2.54 -14.17
CA LEU A 5 1.26 2.91 -12.83
C LEU A 5 0.45 4.11 -12.30
N ALA A 6 0.26 5.14 -13.13
CA ALA A 6 -0.54 6.30 -12.77
C ALA A 6 -2.01 5.95 -12.48
N LEU A 7 -2.61 5.05 -13.26
CA LEU A 7 -3.97 4.54 -12.98
C LEU A 7 -4.03 3.78 -11.67
N ARG A 8 -3.03 2.93 -11.37
CA ARG A 8 -2.97 2.14 -10.14
C ARG A 8 -2.84 3.04 -8.90
N VAL A 9 -1.96 4.03 -8.95
CA VAL A 9 -1.84 5.04 -7.89
C VAL A 9 -3.14 5.81 -7.70
N LYS A 10 -3.78 6.26 -8.80
CA LYS A 10 -5.07 6.95 -8.74
C LYS A 10 -6.18 6.09 -8.14
N LEU A 11 -6.20 4.79 -8.44
CA LEU A 11 -7.14 3.83 -7.86
C LEU A 11 -6.93 3.70 -6.35
N ILE A 12 -5.70 3.47 -5.91
CA ILE A 12 -5.36 3.36 -4.47
C ILE A 12 -5.79 4.63 -3.73
N MET A 13 -5.49 5.81 -4.27
CA MET A 13 -5.91 7.09 -3.67
C MET A 13 -7.44 7.22 -3.57
N ARG A 14 -8.19 6.73 -4.56
CA ARG A 14 -9.66 6.72 -4.52
C ARG A 14 -10.20 5.75 -3.46
N LEU A 15 -9.65 4.54 -3.37
CA LEU A 15 -10.04 3.54 -2.36
C LEU A 15 -9.70 4.02 -0.94
N MET A 16 -8.58 4.71 -0.77
CA MET A 16 -8.22 5.35 0.50
C MET A 16 -9.24 6.40 0.95
N ALA A 17 -9.82 7.15 0.01
CA ALA A 17 -10.87 8.12 0.28
C ALA A 17 -12.28 7.52 0.41
N ASP A 18 -12.48 6.26 -0.02
CA ASP A 18 -13.77 5.60 0.04
C ASP A 18 -14.18 5.32 1.50
N LYS A 19 -15.42 5.67 1.85
CA LYS A 19 -16.01 5.48 3.18
C LYS A 19 -16.45 4.03 3.42
N ARG A 20 -16.64 3.25 2.36
CA ARG A 20 -17.06 1.84 2.42
C ARG A 20 -15.88 0.93 2.78
N VAL A 21 -14.65 1.35 2.48
CA VAL A 21 -13.43 0.61 2.81
C VAL A 21 -13.20 0.68 4.32
N PHE A 22 -13.14 -0.49 4.95
CA PHE A 22 -12.93 -0.62 6.38
C PHE A 22 -11.62 0.05 6.81
N PRO A 23 -11.60 0.90 7.86
CA PRO A 23 -10.41 1.67 8.22
C PRO A 23 -9.16 0.83 8.49
N LEU A 24 -9.27 -0.40 9.00
CA LEU A 24 -8.12 -1.28 9.20
C LEU A 24 -7.43 -1.67 7.88
N LEU A 25 -8.16 -1.77 6.77
CA LEU A 25 -7.55 -2.06 5.46
C LEU A 25 -6.64 -0.93 5.02
N LYS A 26 -6.95 0.32 5.39
CA LYS A 26 -6.14 1.50 5.06
C LYS A 26 -4.80 1.51 5.82
N LEU A 27 -4.67 0.71 6.88
CA LEU A 27 -3.39 0.50 7.57
C LEU A 27 -2.39 -0.28 6.72
N LEU A 28 -2.83 -1.07 5.72
CA LEU A 28 -1.92 -1.75 4.80
C LEU A 28 -1.09 -0.74 3.99
N PRO A 29 -1.69 0.13 3.14
CA PRO A 29 -0.92 1.07 2.35
C PRO A 29 -0.19 2.10 3.22
N VAL A 30 -0.81 2.57 4.30
CA VAL A 30 -0.18 3.53 5.23
C VAL A 30 0.99 2.90 5.97
N GLY A 31 0.82 1.68 6.50
CA GLY A 31 1.84 0.95 7.24
C GLY A 31 3.05 0.61 6.38
N THR A 32 2.83 0.21 5.12
CA THR A 32 3.95 -0.06 4.20
C THR A 32 4.69 1.19 3.76
N LEU A 33 4.02 2.34 3.66
CA LEU A 33 4.72 3.60 3.40
C LEU A 33 5.48 4.09 4.64
N LEU A 34 4.90 3.90 5.82
CA LEU A 34 5.54 4.22 7.09
C LEU A 34 6.81 3.38 7.29
N TYR A 35 6.78 2.12 6.89
CA TYR A 35 7.94 1.22 6.91
C TYR A 35 9.16 1.80 6.18
N LEU A 36 8.97 2.51 5.05
CA LEU A 36 10.07 3.13 4.31
C LEU A 36 10.77 4.27 5.07
N VAL A 37 10.08 4.88 6.02
CA VAL A 37 10.54 6.10 6.71
C VAL A 37 11.09 5.78 8.09
N ILE A 38 10.69 4.66 8.69
CA ILE A 38 11.20 4.27 10.00
C ILE A 38 12.42 3.37 9.81
N PRO A 39 13.63 3.85 10.18
CA PRO A 39 14.84 3.04 10.06
C PRO A 39 14.75 1.82 10.98
N ASP A 40 15.04 0.65 10.42
CA ASP A 40 15.31 -0.60 11.12
C ASP A 40 14.23 -1.13 12.10
N ILE A 41 12.94 -1.06 11.75
CA ILE A 41 11.90 -1.80 12.51
C ILE A 41 11.99 -3.31 12.26
N VAL A 42 12.26 -3.71 11.01
CA VAL A 42 12.36 -5.11 10.61
C VAL A 42 13.73 -5.33 9.98
N ILE A 43 14.67 -5.82 10.79
CA ILE A 43 15.94 -6.34 10.30
C ILE A 43 15.65 -7.70 9.65
N GLY A 44 15.67 -7.75 8.32
CA GLY A 44 15.38 -8.97 7.57
C GLY A 44 15.76 -8.86 6.09
N PRO A 45 15.76 -9.96 5.34
CA PRO A 45 16.15 -9.99 3.93
C PRO A 45 15.08 -9.37 3.00
N LEU A 46 14.10 -8.66 3.56
CA LEU A 46 12.91 -8.23 2.85
C LEU A 46 13.18 -6.89 2.17
N ASP A 47 13.11 -6.89 0.84
CA ASP A 47 13.31 -5.70 0.02
C ASP A 47 12.16 -4.69 0.23
N ASP A 48 12.50 -3.41 0.42
CA ASP A 48 11.56 -2.32 0.67
C ASP A 48 10.49 -2.24 -0.42
N ALA A 49 10.90 -2.46 -1.67
CA ALA A 49 9.99 -2.48 -2.81
C ALA A 49 9.00 -3.65 -2.74
N ALA A 50 9.43 -4.81 -2.22
CA ALA A 50 8.56 -5.96 -2.03
C ALA A 50 7.52 -5.69 -0.93
N VAL A 51 7.92 -5.07 0.19
CA VAL A 51 6.99 -4.70 1.28
C VAL A 51 5.89 -3.78 0.75
N VAL A 52 6.27 -2.70 0.08
CA VAL A 52 5.32 -1.73 -0.49
C VAL A 52 4.47 -2.37 -1.58
N GLY A 53 5.08 -3.12 -2.49
CA GLY A 53 4.37 -3.78 -3.59
C GLY A 53 3.29 -4.75 -3.10
N LEU A 54 3.62 -5.56 -2.08
CA LEU A 54 2.70 -6.52 -1.48
C LEU A 54 1.59 -5.81 -0.70
N GLY A 55 1.91 -4.85 0.17
CA GLY A 55 0.88 -4.14 0.93
C GLY A 55 -0.11 -3.38 0.05
N MET A 56 0.38 -2.73 -1.01
CA MET A 56 -0.47 -2.03 -1.97
C MET A 56 -1.33 -2.99 -2.80
N SER A 57 -0.82 -4.17 -3.15
CA SER A 57 -1.57 -5.17 -3.92
C SER A 57 -2.63 -5.86 -3.07
N LEU A 58 -2.27 -6.28 -1.85
CA LEU A 58 -3.23 -6.84 -0.88
C LEU A 58 -4.33 -5.85 -0.53
N PHE A 59 -4.01 -4.55 -0.39
CA PHE A 59 -5.01 -3.52 -0.16
C PHE A 59 -6.06 -3.48 -1.28
N VAL A 60 -5.61 -3.48 -2.53
CA VAL A 60 -6.52 -3.46 -3.69
C VAL A 60 -7.35 -4.75 -3.76
N GLU A 61 -6.76 -5.90 -3.51
CA GLU A 61 -7.45 -7.20 -3.55
C GLU A 61 -8.49 -7.39 -2.43
N LEU A 62 -8.26 -6.80 -1.26
CA LEU A 62 -9.16 -6.86 -0.11
C LEU A 62 -10.24 -5.76 -0.12
N CYS A 63 -10.14 -4.77 -1.01
CA CYS A 63 -11.17 -3.76 -1.17
C CYS A 63 -12.38 -4.31 -1.96
N PRO A 64 -13.61 -3.92 -1.57
CA PRO A 64 -14.84 -4.37 -2.21
C PRO A 64 -15.11 -3.71 -3.58
#